data_AF-A0A921F1Z2-F1
#
_entry.id   AF-A0A921F1Z2-F1
#
_cell.length_a   1.000
_cell.length_b   1.000
_cell.length_c   1.000
_cell.angle_alpha   90.00
_cell.angle_beta   90.00
_cell.angle_gamma   90.00
#
_symmetry.space_group_name_H-M   'P 1'
#
loop_
_entity.id
_entity.type
_entity.pdbx_description
1 polymer ?
#
loop_
_entity_poly.entity_id
_entity_poly.type
_entity_poly.pdbx_seq_one_letter_code
_entity_poly.pdbx_strand_id
1 'polypeptide(L)'
;MGNNKIRVAIVGVGNCASSLVQGVEYYKDASLTDSVPGLMHVKFGDYHVSDVEFAAAFDVDGKKVGMDLSEAIFASENNTIKISDVPPLGVSVQRGPTLDGLGKYYRETIEESTAEAVDVVSALREAEVDVLVSYLPVGSEEADKFYAQCAIDAGVAFVNALPVFIASDPEWAEKFRSAGVPIVGDDIKSQVGATITHRVMAKLFEDRGVALDRTYQLNVGGNMDFKNMLERERLESKKVSKTQAVTSNLTGELAGKISDRNVHIGPSDHVEW
;
A
#
# COMPACT_ATOMS: atom_id res chain seq x y z
N MET A 1 -2.26 -30.45 -6.09
CA MET A 1 -2.27 -29.01 -5.74
C MET A 1 -3.73 -28.59 -5.81
N GLY A 2 -4.24 -27.97 -4.75
CA GLY A 2 -5.65 -27.56 -4.69
C GLY A 2 -5.95 -26.54 -5.78
N ASN A 3 -7.15 -26.59 -6.36
CA ASN A 3 -7.57 -25.77 -7.49
C ASN A 3 -8.01 -24.35 -7.07
N ASN A 4 -7.50 -23.83 -5.95
CA ASN A 4 -7.97 -22.60 -5.31
C ASN A 4 -6.97 -21.47 -5.54
N LYS A 5 -6.89 -20.99 -6.78
CA LYS A 5 -6.14 -19.77 -7.10
C LYS A 5 -6.87 -18.54 -6.54
N ILE A 6 -6.11 -17.53 -6.13
CA ILE A 6 -6.60 -16.20 -5.81
C ILE A 6 -6.13 -15.28 -6.94
N ARG A 7 -7.07 -14.81 -7.74
CA ARG A 7 -6.82 -13.90 -8.86
C ARG A 7 -6.74 -12.47 -8.34
N VAL A 8 -5.53 -11.94 -8.32
CA VAL A 8 -5.21 -10.62 -7.76
C VAL A 8 -5.08 -9.58 -8.87
N ALA A 9 -5.73 -8.44 -8.67
CA ALA A 9 -5.49 -7.24 -9.44
C ALA A 9 -4.73 -6.19 -8.62
N ILE A 10 -3.86 -5.43 -9.28
CA ILE A 10 -3.05 -4.38 -8.64
C ILE A 10 -3.42 -3.00 -9.21
N VAL A 11 -3.65 -2.02 -8.34
CA VAL A 11 -3.77 -0.61 -8.71
C VAL A 11 -2.51 0.14 -8.24
N GLY A 12 -1.77 0.73 -9.18
CA GLY A 12 -0.49 1.37 -8.92
C GLY A 12 0.65 0.36 -8.87
N VAL A 13 1.37 0.23 -9.99
CA VAL A 13 2.47 -0.73 -10.16
C VAL A 13 3.79 -0.11 -9.65
N GLY A 14 3.78 0.33 -8.39
CA GLY A 14 4.93 0.96 -7.72
C GLY A 14 5.90 -0.03 -7.06
N ASN A 15 6.78 0.47 -6.18
CA ASN A 15 7.70 -0.35 -5.39
C ASN A 15 7.02 -1.42 -4.53
N CYS A 16 5.84 -1.12 -3.97
CA CYS A 16 5.07 -2.09 -3.19
C CYS A 16 4.58 -3.25 -4.06
N ALA A 17 4.01 -2.94 -5.23
CA ALA A 17 3.61 -3.95 -6.22
C ALA A 17 4.81 -4.79 -6.68
N SER A 18 5.95 -4.14 -6.95
CA SER A 18 7.18 -4.85 -7.31
C SER A 18 7.64 -5.84 -6.25
N SER A 19 7.62 -5.43 -4.97
CA SER A 19 8.00 -6.29 -3.85
C SER A 19 7.01 -7.44 -3.65
N LEU A 20 5.71 -7.20 -3.87
CA LEU A 20 4.66 -8.24 -3.79
C LEU A 20 4.84 -9.29 -4.89
N VAL A 21 4.94 -8.87 -6.15
CA VAL A 21 5.08 -9.78 -7.30
C VAL A 21 6.36 -10.60 -7.19
N GLN A 22 7.48 -9.96 -6.85
CA GLN A 22 8.73 -10.68 -6.59
C GLN A 22 8.64 -11.63 -5.40
N GLY A 23 7.94 -11.23 -4.33
CA GLY A 23 7.79 -12.05 -3.12
C GLY A 23 6.97 -13.32 -3.36
N VAL A 24 5.89 -13.24 -4.14
CA VAL A 24 5.11 -14.42 -4.55
C VAL A 24 5.99 -15.39 -5.33
N GLU A 25 6.77 -14.90 -6.29
CA GLU A 25 7.69 -15.73 -7.07
C GLU A 25 8.81 -16.32 -6.20
N TYR A 26 9.39 -15.53 -5.31
CA TYR A 26 10.50 -15.94 -4.45
C TYR A 26 10.10 -17.08 -3.49
N TYR A 27 8.88 -17.04 -2.96
CA TYR A 27 8.37 -18.00 -1.97
C TYR A 27 7.40 -19.04 -2.57
N LYS A 28 7.30 -19.16 -3.89
CA LYS A 28 6.35 -20.08 -4.55
C LYS A 28 6.58 -21.56 -4.17
N ASP A 29 7.83 -21.91 -3.88
CA ASP A 29 8.25 -23.28 -3.52
C ASP A 29 8.51 -23.44 -2.01
N ALA A 30 8.10 -22.47 -1.18
CA ALA A 30 8.25 -22.54 0.27
C ALA A 30 7.53 -23.78 0.84
N SER A 31 8.14 -24.45 1.82
CA SER A 31 7.50 -25.57 2.49
C SER A 31 6.44 -25.07 3.48
N LEU A 32 5.37 -25.84 3.67
CA LEU A 32 4.33 -25.55 4.67
C LEU A 32 4.87 -25.46 6.10
N THR A 33 6.03 -26.04 6.36
CA THR A 33 6.70 -26.03 7.67
C THR A 33 7.69 -24.88 7.82
N ASP A 34 7.95 -24.12 6.75
CA ASP A 34 8.94 -23.05 6.80
C ASP A 34 8.40 -21.87 7.62
N SER A 35 9.30 -21.27 8.41
CA SER A 35 9.06 -19.98 9.04
C SER A 35 9.64 -18.89 8.14
N VAL A 36 8.81 -18.32 7.27
CA VAL A 36 9.21 -17.27 6.33
C VAL A 36 9.11 -15.88 7.00
N PRO A 37 10.19 -15.09 7.08
CA PRO A 37 10.13 -13.74 7.64
C PRO A 37 9.11 -12.85 6.91
N GLY A 38 8.22 -12.22 7.67
CA GLY A 38 7.18 -11.34 7.14
C GLY A 38 5.87 -12.01 6.77
N LEU A 39 5.81 -13.34 6.74
CA LEU A 39 4.58 -14.10 6.59
C LEU A 39 4.20 -14.76 7.93
N MET A 40 2.94 -14.59 8.34
CA MET A 40 2.43 -15.33 9.50
C MET A 40 2.36 -16.84 9.21
N HIS A 41 1.98 -17.19 7.98
CA HIS A 41 1.87 -18.56 7.50
C HIS A 41 2.27 -18.63 6.02
N VAL A 42 3.02 -19.66 5.66
CA VAL A 42 3.27 -20.00 4.24
C VAL A 42 1.98 -20.44 3.54
N LYS A 43 1.07 -21.07 4.29
CA LYS A 43 -0.30 -21.37 3.88
C LYS A 43 -1.29 -20.72 4.82
N PHE A 44 -2.04 -19.72 4.33
CA PHE A 44 -3.05 -19.01 5.10
C PHE A 44 -4.44 -19.58 4.80
N GLY A 45 -5.05 -20.26 5.77
CA GLY A 45 -6.26 -21.05 5.52
C GLY A 45 -5.97 -22.15 4.50
N ASP A 46 -6.66 -22.12 3.37
CA ASP A 46 -6.46 -23.08 2.28
C ASP A 46 -5.48 -22.62 1.19
N TYR A 47 -4.94 -21.40 1.30
CA TYR A 47 -4.17 -20.75 0.24
C TYR A 47 -2.68 -20.70 0.55
N HIS A 48 -1.87 -21.31 -0.31
CA HIS A 48 -0.42 -21.20 -0.30
C HIS A 48 0.03 -19.88 -0.95
N VAL A 49 1.26 -19.42 -0.68
CA VAL A 49 1.82 -18.23 -1.38
C VAL A 49 1.73 -18.37 -2.90
N SER A 50 2.01 -19.57 -3.42
CA SER A 50 1.93 -19.89 -4.86
C SER A 50 0.51 -19.90 -5.45
N ASP A 51 -0.51 -19.78 -4.61
CA ASP A 51 -1.91 -19.71 -5.05
C ASP A 51 -2.32 -18.29 -5.42
N VAL A 52 -1.49 -17.28 -5.11
CA VAL A 52 -1.66 -15.92 -5.62
C VAL A 52 -1.27 -15.86 -7.10
N GLU A 53 -2.22 -15.48 -7.95
CA GLU A 53 -2.04 -15.31 -9.39
C GLU A 53 -2.42 -13.89 -9.77
N PHE A 54 -1.53 -13.16 -10.45
CA PHE A 54 -1.84 -11.82 -10.93
C PHE A 54 -2.67 -11.92 -12.21
N ALA A 55 -3.85 -11.30 -12.22
CA ALA A 55 -4.81 -11.37 -13.31
C ALA A 55 -5.03 -10.03 -14.03
N ALA A 56 -4.82 -8.91 -13.33
CA ALA A 56 -4.92 -7.57 -13.90
C ALA A 56 -3.98 -6.59 -13.18
N ALA A 57 -3.62 -5.51 -13.86
CA ALA A 57 -2.88 -4.42 -13.26
C ALA A 57 -3.28 -3.09 -13.90
N PHE A 58 -3.28 -2.02 -13.11
CA PHE A 58 -3.63 -0.67 -13.54
C PHE A 58 -2.54 0.32 -13.12
N ASP A 59 -2.14 1.18 -14.06
CA ASP A 59 -1.25 2.31 -13.79
C ASP A 59 -1.62 3.49 -14.70
N VAL A 60 -0.95 4.62 -14.50
CA VAL A 60 -1.11 5.85 -15.28
C VAL A 60 0.20 6.29 -15.93
N ASP A 61 1.34 5.75 -15.51
CA ASP A 61 2.67 6.07 -16.05
C ASP A 61 2.82 5.53 -17.49
N GLY A 62 3.21 6.40 -18.42
CA GLY A 62 3.48 6.06 -19.81
C GLY A 62 4.60 5.03 -20.00
N LYS A 63 5.50 4.89 -19.01
CA LYS A 63 6.54 3.86 -18.99
C LYS A 63 6.08 2.53 -18.36
N LYS A 64 4.80 2.38 -18.03
CA LYS A 64 4.24 1.14 -17.45
C LYS A 64 3.03 0.64 -18.21
N VAL A 65 2.12 1.55 -18.57
CA VAL A 65 0.89 1.21 -19.31
C VAL A 65 1.25 0.52 -20.63
N GLY A 66 0.65 -0.65 -20.86
CA GLY A 66 0.87 -1.51 -22.03
C GLY A 66 1.96 -2.57 -21.84
N MET A 67 2.84 -2.44 -20.84
CA MET A 67 3.89 -3.43 -20.57
C MET A 67 3.34 -4.66 -19.86
N ASP A 68 4.05 -5.80 -19.96
CA ASP A 68 3.77 -6.94 -19.08
C ASP A 68 4.07 -6.57 -17.63
N LEU A 69 3.25 -7.04 -16.70
CA LEU A 69 3.42 -6.80 -15.27
C LEU A 69 4.80 -7.24 -14.78
N SER A 70 5.40 -8.32 -15.31
CA SER A 70 6.75 -8.76 -14.93
C SER A 70 7.84 -7.75 -15.26
N GLU A 71 7.61 -6.90 -16.26
CA GLU A 71 8.54 -5.84 -16.68
C GLU A 71 8.19 -4.51 -16.00
N ALA A 72 6.90 -4.17 -15.92
CA ALA A 72 6.41 -2.93 -15.34
C ALA A 72 6.82 -2.74 -13.87
N ILE A 73 6.95 -3.85 -13.12
CA ILE A 73 7.43 -3.80 -11.72
C ILE A 73 8.88 -3.31 -11.58
N PHE A 74 9.66 -3.28 -12.65
CA PHE A 74 11.03 -2.74 -12.69
C PHE A 74 11.15 -1.46 -13.53
N ALA A 75 10.04 -0.92 -14.04
CA ALA A 75 10.04 0.22 -14.92
C ALA A 75 9.86 1.55 -14.18
N SER A 76 10.21 2.65 -14.87
CA SER A 76 10.12 4.03 -14.36
C SER A 76 10.89 4.20 -13.04
N GLU A 77 10.31 4.90 -12.07
CA GLU A 77 10.92 5.22 -10.77
C GLU A 77 10.81 4.07 -9.74
N ASN A 78 10.49 2.84 -10.16
CA ASN A 78 10.56 1.68 -9.28
C ASN A 78 12.03 1.33 -9.02
N ASN A 79 12.41 1.30 -7.75
CA ASN A 79 13.79 1.14 -7.30
C ASN A 79 13.93 0.29 -6.03
N THR A 80 12.92 -0.52 -5.71
CA THR A 80 13.03 -1.51 -4.62
C THR A 80 14.11 -2.56 -4.95
N ILE A 81 14.63 -3.23 -3.92
CA ILE A 81 15.61 -4.30 -4.09
C ILE A 81 15.04 -5.43 -4.94
N LYS A 82 15.83 -5.94 -5.88
CA LYS A 82 15.49 -7.12 -6.66
C LYS A 82 15.83 -8.39 -5.86
N ILE A 83 14.83 -9.18 -5.51
CA ILE A 83 14.97 -10.44 -4.76
C ILE A 83 14.71 -11.68 -5.60
N SER A 84 13.98 -11.54 -6.72
CA SER A 84 13.66 -12.64 -7.62
C SER A 84 13.60 -12.18 -9.08
N ASP A 85 13.90 -13.08 -10.00
CA ASP A 85 13.56 -12.93 -11.41
C ASP A 85 12.11 -13.38 -11.62
N VAL A 86 11.28 -12.50 -12.17
CA VAL A 86 9.85 -12.78 -12.40
C VAL A 86 9.67 -13.16 -13.88
N PRO A 87 9.15 -14.35 -14.19
CA PRO A 87 8.87 -14.72 -15.58
C PRO A 87 7.71 -13.88 -16.16
N PRO A 88 7.58 -13.78 -17.49
CA PRO A 88 6.45 -13.09 -18.12
C PRO A 88 5.11 -13.60 -17.58
N LEU A 89 4.26 -12.70 -17.13
CA LEU A 89 2.99 -13.04 -16.50
C LEU A 89 1.84 -13.11 -17.50
N GLY A 90 1.99 -12.51 -18.68
CA GLY A 90 0.92 -12.36 -19.67
C GLY A 90 -0.13 -11.33 -19.26
N VAL A 91 0.19 -10.45 -18.31
CA VAL A 91 -0.73 -9.45 -17.75
C VAL A 91 -0.27 -8.09 -18.20
N SER A 92 -0.94 -7.52 -19.21
CA SER A 92 -0.64 -6.16 -19.64
C SER A 92 -1.18 -5.14 -18.64
N VAL A 93 -0.34 -4.17 -18.25
CA VAL A 93 -0.75 -3.07 -17.37
C VAL A 93 -1.71 -2.16 -18.12
N GLN A 94 -2.94 -2.08 -17.64
CA GLN A 94 -4.01 -1.30 -18.24
C GLN A 94 -3.94 0.16 -17.78
N ARG A 95 -4.47 1.05 -18.62
CA ARG A 95 -4.60 2.46 -18.27
C ARG A 95 -5.77 2.65 -17.30
N GLY A 96 -5.47 2.90 -16.04
CA GLY A 96 -6.49 3.24 -15.03
C GLY A 96 -6.85 4.74 -15.04
N PRO A 97 -8.00 5.18 -14.51
CA PRO A 97 -8.29 6.62 -14.34
C PRO A 97 -7.31 7.29 -13.38
N THR A 98 -6.82 8.49 -13.73
CA THR A 98 -5.79 9.19 -12.95
C THR A 98 -6.33 9.88 -11.71
N LEU A 99 -7.42 10.64 -11.87
CA LEU A 99 -8.04 11.43 -10.80
C LEU A 99 -6.97 12.24 -10.02
N ASP A 100 -6.98 12.15 -8.69
CA ASP A 100 -5.99 12.78 -7.79
C ASP A 100 -4.76 11.88 -7.50
N GLY A 101 -4.56 10.84 -8.30
CA GLY A 101 -3.41 9.91 -8.26
C GLY A 101 -2.05 10.60 -8.35
N LEU A 102 -1.92 11.61 -9.21
CA LEU A 102 -0.65 12.29 -9.48
C LEU A 102 -0.57 13.67 -8.81
N GLY A 103 0.20 13.74 -7.73
CA GLY A 103 0.61 14.98 -7.06
C GLY A 103 1.62 15.78 -7.87
N LYS A 104 2.02 16.94 -7.34
CA LYS A 104 2.94 17.86 -8.03
C LYS A 104 4.25 17.17 -8.41
N TYR A 105 4.90 16.52 -7.44
CA TYR A 105 6.21 15.89 -7.68
C TYR A 105 6.13 14.68 -8.61
N TYR A 106 5.00 13.95 -8.61
CA TYR A 106 4.78 12.87 -9.57
C TYR A 106 4.68 13.43 -11.00
N ARG A 107 3.89 14.49 -11.20
CA ARG A 107 3.74 15.15 -12.52
C ARG A 107 5.04 15.78 -13.03
N GLU A 108 5.95 16.16 -12.13
CA GLU A 108 7.29 16.65 -12.49
C GLU A 108 8.28 15.53 -12.85
N THR A 109 8.00 14.28 -12.47
CA THR A 109 8.95 13.15 -12.58
C THR A 109 8.58 12.17 -13.69
N ILE A 110 7.29 11.88 -13.87
CA ILE A 110 6.82 10.89 -14.85
C ILE A 110 5.94 11.55 -15.92
N GLU A 111 5.86 10.91 -17.08
CA GLU A 111 4.93 11.29 -18.15
C GLU A 111 3.69 10.41 -18.06
N GLU A 112 2.53 11.03 -17.92
CA GLU A 112 1.25 10.32 -17.87
C GLU A 112 0.93 9.69 -19.25
N SER A 113 0.51 8.44 -19.26
CA SER A 113 0.15 7.71 -20.47
C SER A 113 -1.00 8.40 -21.21
N THR A 114 -0.84 8.55 -22.53
CA THR A 114 -1.82 9.12 -23.46
C THR A 114 -2.93 8.15 -23.87
N ALA A 115 -2.83 6.88 -23.46
CA ALA A 115 -3.90 5.90 -23.67
C ALA A 115 -5.18 6.34 -22.96
N GLU A 116 -6.34 5.92 -23.49
CA GLU A 116 -7.63 6.15 -22.83
C GLU A 116 -7.76 5.22 -21.61
N ALA A 117 -8.37 5.73 -20.55
CA ALA A 117 -8.62 4.94 -19.35
C ALA A 117 -9.68 3.86 -19.64
N VAL A 118 -9.41 2.64 -19.19
CA VAL A 118 -10.32 1.50 -19.35
C VAL A 118 -11.51 1.60 -18.38
N ASP A 119 -12.59 0.90 -18.70
CA ASP A 119 -13.63 0.60 -17.72
C ASP A 119 -13.09 -0.44 -16.73
N VAL A 120 -12.72 0.03 -15.54
CA VAL A 120 -12.14 -0.80 -14.47
C VAL A 120 -13.11 -1.90 -14.03
N VAL A 121 -14.42 -1.63 -13.94
CA VAL A 121 -15.39 -2.65 -13.50
C VAL A 121 -15.45 -3.79 -14.50
N SER A 122 -15.50 -3.47 -15.79
CA SER A 122 -15.49 -4.47 -16.87
C SER A 122 -14.17 -5.25 -16.87
N ALA A 123 -13.03 -4.56 -16.75
CA ALA A 123 -11.71 -5.20 -16.70
C ALA A 123 -11.56 -6.17 -15.51
N LEU A 124 -12.07 -5.81 -14.32
CA LEU A 124 -12.04 -6.69 -13.14
C LEU A 124 -12.91 -7.94 -13.33
N ARG A 125 -14.09 -7.79 -13.94
CA ARG A 125 -14.99 -8.92 -14.21
C ARG A 125 -14.45 -9.85 -15.28
N GLU A 126 -13.91 -9.29 -16.38
CA GLU A 126 -13.33 -10.06 -17.49
C GLU A 126 -12.09 -10.86 -17.05
N ALA A 127 -11.29 -10.28 -16.16
CA ALA A 127 -10.13 -10.97 -15.58
C ALA A 127 -10.49 -11.94 -14.44
N GLU A 128 -11.77 -12.06 -14.07
CA GLU A 128 -12.28 -12.89 -12.97
C GLU A 128 -11.53 -12.61 -11.66
N VAL A 129 -11.37 -11.34 -11.30
CA VAL A 129 -10.56 -10.95 -10.14
C VAL A 129 -11.27 -11.31 -8.83
N ASP A 130 -10.54 -11.90 -7.88
CA ASP A 130 -11.02 -12.16 -6.52
C ASP A 130 -10.69 -11.00 -5.57
N VAL A 131 -9.49 -10.43 -5.71
CA VAL A 131 -8.96 -9.39 -4.80
C VAL A 131 -8.29 -8.26 -5.58
N LEU A 132 -8.69 -7.01 -5.31
CA LEU A 132 -8.04 -5.80 -5.79
C LEU A 132 -7.18 -5.18 -4.69
N VAL A 133 -5.88 -5.01 -4.94
CA VAL A 133 -4.93 -4.39 -4.01
C VAL A 133 -4.60 -2.97 -4.49
N SER A 134 -4.84 -1.97 -3.63
CA SER A 134 -4.56 -0.56 -3.93
C SER A 134 -3.22 -0.10 -3.36
N TYR A 135 -2.31 0.31 -4.24
CA TYR A 135 -1.00 0.89 -3.96
C TYR A 135 -0.84 2.28 -4.61
N LEU A 136 -1.92 3.07 -4.69
CA LEU A 136 -1.85 4.44 -5.17
C LEU A 136 -0.97 5.34 -4.27
N PRO A 137 -0.53 6.52 -4.77
CA PRO A 137 0.21 7.47 -3.95
C PRO A 137 -0.60 7.99 -2.75
N VAL A 138 0.11 8.38 -1.69
CA VAL A 138 -0.51 9.06 -0.53
C VAL A 138 -1.18 10.35 -0.98
N GLY A 139 -2.41 10.58 -0.49
CA GLY A 139 -3.23 11.75 -0.81
C GLY A 139 -4.18 11.55 -1.99
N SER A 140 -4.24 10.36 -2.56
CA SER A 140 -5.14 10.01 -3.68
C SER A 140 -6.50 9.51 -3.18
N GLU A 141 -7.26 10.39 -2.55
CA GLU A 141 -8.54 10.07 -1.92
C GLU A 141 -9.64 9.78 -2.94
N GLU A 142 -9.77 10.61 -3.99
CA GLU A 142 -10.76 10.40 -5.04
C GLU A 142 -10.46 9.13 -5.84
N ALA A 143 -9.19 8.90 -6.18
CA ALA A 143 -8.77 7.71 -6.90
C ALA A 143 -9.00 6.44 -6.09
N ASP A 144 -8.58 6.39 -4.82
CA ASP A 144 -8.72 5.19 -4.02
C ASP A 144 -10.19 4.85 -3.74
N LYS A 145 -11.02 5.86 -3.48
CA LYS A 145 -12.49 5.70 -3.38
C LYS A 145 -13.12 5.27 -4.70
N PHE A 146 -12.63 5.76 -5.84
CA PHE A 146 -13.08 5.31 -7.15
C PHE A 146 -12.81 3.81 -7.35
N TYR A 147 -11.58 3.34 -7.09
CA TYR A 147 -11.26 1.91 -7.22
C TYR A 147 -11.99 1.04 -6.18
N ALA A 148 -12.20 1.54 -4.97
CA ALA A 148 -13.03 0.86 -3.97
C ALA A 148 -14.48 0.69 -4.45
N GLN A 149 -15.06 1.71 -5.10
CA GLN A 149 -16.38 1.60 -5.71
C GLN A 149 -16.39 0.61 -6.88
N CYS A 150 -15.36 0.62 -7.74
CA CYS A 150 -15.24 -0.36 -8.81
C CYS A 150 -15.14 -1.79 -8.28
N ALA A 151 -14.44 -2.00 -7.16
CA ALA A 151 -14.35 -3.31 -6.50
C ALA A 151 -15.72 -3.76 -5.98
N ILE A 152 -16.48 -2.88 -5.33
CA ILE A 152 -17.86 -3.15 -4.92
C ILE A 152 -18.72 -3.54 -6.12
N ASP A 153 -18.70 -2.73 -7.18
CA ASP A 153 -19.54 -2.92 -8.35
C ASP A 153 -19.18 -4.20 -9.12
N ALA A 154 -17.91 -4.60 -9.10
CA ALA A 154 -17.42 -5.84 -9.69
C ALA A 154 -17.61 -7.08 -8.81
N GLY A 155 -17.92 -6.92 -7.52
CA GLY A 155 -18.01 -8.02 -6.55
C GLY A 155 -16.64 -8.55 -6.09
N VAL A 156 -15.61 -7.69 -6.09
CA VAL A 156 -14.20 -8.02 -5.85
C VAL A 156 -13.77 -7.54 -4.48
N ALA A 157 -13.09 -8.38 -3.69
CA ALA A 157 -12.58 -7.97 -2.38
C ALA A 157 -11.54 -6.85 -2.52
N PHE A 158 -11.53 -5.90 -1.59
CA PHE A 158 -10.62 -4.74 -1.65
C PHE A 158 -9.59 -4.74 -0.53
N VAL A 159 -8.31 -4.56 -0.87
CA VAL A 159 -7.21 -4.39 0.09
C VAL A 159 -6.65 -2.97 -0.07
N ASN A 160 -6.97 -2.11 0.89
CA ASN A 160 -6.49 -0.74 0.93
C ASN A 160 -5.14 -0.67 1.68
N ALA A 161 -4.05 -0.46 0.94
CA ALA A 161 -2.73 -0.31 1.54
C ALA A 161 -2.40 1.15 1.95
N LEU A 162 -3.31 2.10 1.67
CA LEU A 162 -3.07 3.53 1.76
C LEU A 162 -3.71 4.11 3.03
N PRO A 163 -3.24 5.28 3.51
CA PRO A 163 -3.87 5.99 4.62
C PRO A 163 -5.10 6.82 4.18
N VAL A 164 -5.88 6.32 3.23
CA VAL A 164 -7.21 6.85 2.87
C VAL A 164 -8.24 6.08 3.69
N PHE A 165 -9.15 6.77 4.37
CA PHE A 165 -10.16 6.10 5.19
C PHE A 165 -11.27 5.50 4.32
N ILE A 166 -11.29 4.16 4.23
CA ILE A 166 -12.30 3.40 3.50
C ILE A 166 -12.82 2.28 4.41
N ALA A 167 -11.96 1.38 4.87
CA ALA A 167 -12.37 0.33 5.79
C ALA A 167 -12.74 0.89 7.17
N SER A 168 -12.05 1.97 7.59
CA SER A 168 -12.30 2.65 8.86
C SER A 168 -13.39 3.72 8.80
N ASP A 169 -13.87 4.06 7.60
CA ASP A 169 -15.00 4.97 7.40
C ASP A 169 -16.33 4.18 7.51
N PRO A 170 -17.24 4.53 8.45
CA PRO A 170 -18.49 3.81 8.65
C PRO A 170 -19.39 3.74 7.41
N GLU A 171 -19.41 4.77 6.57
CA GLU A 171 -20.24 4.80 5.36
C GLU A 171 -19.71 3.81 4.32
N TRP A 172 -18.40 3.78 4.11
CA TRP A 172 -17.76 2.83 3.20
C TRP A 172 -17.85 1.40 3.72
N ALA A 173 -17.62 1.18 5.01
CA ALA A 173 -17.78 -0.13 5.64
C ALA A 173 -19.20 -0.69 5.43
N GLU A 174 -20.23 0.15 5.50
CA GLU A 174 -21.62 -0.26 5.25
C GLU A 174 -21.89 -0.54 3.76
N LYS A 175 -21.27 0.21 2.83
CA LYS A 175 -21.36 -0.09 1.39
C LYS A 175 -20.80 -1.48 1.07
N PHE A 176 -19.60 -1.79 1.55
CA PHE A 176 -18.98 -3.12 1.37
C PHE A 176 -19.84 -4.24 1.99
N ARG A 177 -20.35 -4.03 3.21
CA ARG A 177 -21.25 -4.97 3.87
C ARG A 177 -22.55 -5.21 3.08
N SER A 178 -23.19 -4.15 2.61
CA SER A 178 -24.42 -4.21 1.82
C SER A 178 -24.23 -4.93 0.49
N ALA A 179 -23.06 -4.81 -0.12
CA ALA A 179 -22.71 -5.50 -1.36
C ALA A 179 -22.26 -6.96 -1.15
N GLY A 180 -22.00 -7.37 0.10
CA GLY A 180 -21.43 -8.69 0.41
C GLY A 180 -19.98 -8.84 -0.01
N VAL A 181 -19.24 -7.73 -0.14
CA VAL A 181 -17.86 -7.68 -0.63
C VAL A 181 -16.89 -7.46 0.53
N PRO A 182 -15.82 -8.25 0.69
CA PRO A 182 -14.83 -8.04 1.74
C PRO A 182 -13.96 -6.80 1.53
N ILE A 183 -13.56 -6.16 2.62
CA ILE A 183 -12.53 -5.11 2.62
C ILE A 183 -11.52 -5.34 3.77
N VAL A 184 -10.23 -5.14 3.48
CA VAL A 184 -9.14 -5.08 4.46
C VAL A 184 -8.42 -3.75 4.30
N GLY A 185 -8.34 -2.97 5.37
CA GLY A 185 -7.73 -1.65 5.39
C GLY A 185 -7.84 -1.00 6.77
N ASP A 186 -7.34 0.21 6.99
CA ASP A 186 -6.57 1.05 6.05
C ASP A 186 -5.09 1.11 6.48
N ASP A 187 -4.21 1.61 5.60
CA ASP A 187 -2.77 1.81 5.82
C ASP A 187 -1.99 0.53 6.20
N ILE A 188 -1.40 -0.14 5.20
CA ILE A 188 -0.69 -1.41 5.44
C ILE A 188 0.49 -1.22 6.39
N LYS A 189 0.66 -2.17 7.31
CA LYS A 189 1.75 -2.11 8.29
C LYS A 189 3.05 -2.65 7.70
N SER A 190 4.14 -1.92 7.90
CA SER A 190 5.49 -2.49 7.79
C SER A 190 5.78 -3.41 8.98
N GLN A 191 6.62 -4.43 8.78
CA GLN A 191 7.01 -5.38 9.83
C GLN A 191 7.70 -4.68 11.01
N VAL A 192 8.77 -3.94 10.72
CA VAL A 192 9.53 -3.14 11.69
C VAL A 192 9.85 -1.79 11.06
N GLY A 193 8.99 -0.81 11.32
CA GLY A 193 9.16 0.58 10.87
C GLY A 193 9.46 1.54 12.04
N ALA A 194 9.78 2.79 11.70
CA ALA A 194 10.08 3.82 12.70
C ALA A 194 8.95 3.98 13.74
N THR A 195 7.68 3.93 13.31
CA THR A 195 6.51 4.08 14.18
C THR A 195 6.42 3.01 15.28
N ILE A 196 6.58 1.72 14.94
CA ILE A 196 6.49 0.64 15.94
C ILE A 196 7.70 0.66 16.87
N THR A 197 8.90 0.90 16.34
CA THR A 197 10.11 1.03 17.16
C THR A 197 9.99 2.17 18.15
N HIS A 198 9.56 3.35 17.69
CA HIS A 198 9.37 4.52 18.55
C HIS A 198 8.30 4.27 19.61
N ARG A 199 7.18 3.64 19.24
CA ARG A 199 6.12 3.26 20.20
C ARG A 199 6.64 2.32 21.29
N VAL A 200 7.38 1.27 20.93
CA VAL A 200 7.95 0.31 21.90
C VAL A 200 8.93 1.02 22.84
N MET A 201 9.78 1.89 22.32
CA MET A 201 10.72 2.67 23.14
C MET A 201 10.01 3.65 24.09
N ALA A 202 8.97 4.35 23.61
CA ALA A 202 8.19 5.28 24.41
C ALA A 202 7.42 4.56 25.54
N LYS A 203 6.85 3.39 25.23
CA LYS A 203 6.23 2.52 26.23
C LYS A 203 7.24 2.00 27.26
N LEU A 204 8.44 1.62 26.82
CA LEU A 204 9.49 1.17 27.74
C LEU A 204 9.89 2.27 28.73
N PHE A 205 9.95 3.54 28.31
CA PHE A 205 10.21 4.66 29.23
C PHE A 205 9.16 4.70 30.34
N GLU A 206 7.88 4.66 29.95
CA GLU A 206 6.75 4.65 30.89
C GLU A 206 6.78 3.45 31.83
N ASP A 207 6.96 2.23 31.31
CA ASP A 207 7.01 0.99 32.09
C ASP A 207 8.18 0.97 33.10
N ARG A 208 9.20 1.82 32.89
CA ARG A 208 10.35 2.00 33.78
C ARG A 208 10.26 3.26 34.65
N GLY A 209 9.15 3.99 34.62
CA GLY A 209 8.93 5.21 35.39
C GLY A 209 9.77 6.40 34.92
N VAL A 210 10.20 6.40 33.66
CA VAL A 210 10.96 7.48 33.03
C VAL A 210 9.99 8.39 32.28
N ALA A 211 10.01 9.69 32.59
CA ALA A 211 9.21 10.68 31.89
C ALA A 211 9.77 10.94 30.48
N LEU A 212 8.88 10.93 29.48
CA LEU A 212 9.20 11.33 28.11
C LEU A 212 8.79 12.79 27.89
N ASP A 213 9.72 13.72 28.04
CA ASP A 213 9.44 15.16 27.92
C ASP A 213 9.26 15.62 26.46
N ARG A 214 10.11 15.12 25.57
CA ARG A 214 10.23 15.55 24.17
C ARG A 214 10.69 14.38 23.30
N THR A 215 10.15 14.30 22.09
CA THR A 215 10.56 13.29 21.11
C THR A 215 10.48 13.79 19.68
N TYR A 216 11.34 13.23 18.82
CA TYR A 216 11.29 13.43 17.39
C TYR A 216 11.59 12.14 16.62
N GLN A 217 11.02 12.03 15.42
CA GLN A 217 11.25 10.97 14.46
C GLN A 217 11.47 11.60 13.09
N LEU A 218 12.68 11.44 12.55
CA LEU A 218 13.06 11.91 11.23
C LEU A 218 13.17 10.73 10.28
N ASN A 219 12.57 10.86 9.09
CA ASN A 219 12.51 9.80 8.09
C ASN A 219 13.03 10.33 6.75
N VAL A 220 14.05 9.67 6.19
CA VAL A 220 14.58 9.97 4.85
C VAL A 220 14.42 8.73 3.95
N GLY A 221 14.24 8.94 2.66
CA GLY A 221 14.16 7.85 1.67
C GLY A 221 14.20 8.37 0.24
N GLY A 222 14.56 7.50 -0.70
CA GLY A 222 14.85 7.88 -2.10
C GLY A 222 13.79 7.52 -3.13
N ASN A 223 12.65 6.96 -2.72
CA ASN A 223 11.61 6.54 -3.65
C ASN A 223 10.53 7.61 -3.89
N MET A 224 9.65 7.34 -4.84
CA MET A 224 8.54 8.25 -5.18
C MET A 224 7.48 8.41 -4.09
N ASP A 225 7.29 7.43 -3.20
CA ASP A 225 6.42 7.62 -2.02
C ASP A 225 7.01 8.71 -1.12
N PHE A 226 8.31 8.64 -0.80
CA PHE A 226 9.01 9.68 -0.03
C PHE A 226 8.98 11.04 -0.72
N LYS A 227 9.22 11.09 -2.04
CA LYS A 227 9.17 12.34 -2.82
C LYS A 227 7.77 12.95 -2.82
N ASN A 228 6.72 12.14 -3.02
CA ASN A 228 5.32 12.56 -2.92
C ASN A 228 4.99 13.05 -1.50
N MET A 229 5.54 12.39 -0.48
CA MET A 229 5.43 12.80 0.92
C MET A 229 6.24 14.07 1.28
N LEU A 230 6.91 14.75 0.35
CA LEU A 230 7.40 16.12 0.58
C LEU A 230 6.29 17.17 0.37
N GLU A 231 5.23 16.81 -0.37
CA GLU A 231 4.07 17.65 -0.59
C GLU A 231 3.19 17.67 0.67
N ARG A 232 3.47 18.63 1.57
CA ARG A 232 2.85 18.67 2.92
C ARG A 232 1.32 18.72 2.91
N GLU A 233 0.72 19.29 1.87
CA GLU A 233 -0.74 19.38 1.72
C GLU A 233 -1.38 17.99 1.61
N ARG A 234 -0.66 16.99 1.05
CA ARG A 234 -1.12 15.60 0.93
C ARG A 234 -0.94 14.75 2.20
N LEU A 235 -0.39 15.31 3.28
CA LEU A 235 0.09 14.55 4.45
C LEU A 235 -0.68 14.77 5.74
N GLU A 236 -1.68 15.64 5.75
CA GLU A 236 -2.33 16.06 7.00
C GLU A 236 -2.84 14.86 7.80
N SER A 237 -3.55 13.93 7.15
CA SER A 237 -4.05 12.69 7.75
C SER A 237 -2.93 11.78 8.25
N LYS A 238 -1.85 11.59 7.47
CA LYS A 238 -0.73 10.72 7.81
C LYS A 238 0.09 11.25 9.00
N LYS A 239 0.24 12.58 9.13
CA LYS A 239 0.92 13.21 10.27
C LYS A 239 0.14 13.02 11.56
N VAL A 240 -1.19 13.17 11.50
CA VAL A 240 -2.10 12.91 12.63
C VAL A 240 -2.00 11.45 13.07
N SER A 241 -2.17 10.50 12.12
CA SER A 241 -2.09 9.06 12.38
C SER A 241 -0.77 8.65 13.05
N LYS A 242 0.37 9.14 12.54
CA LYS A 242 1.70 8.82 13.11
C LYS A 242 1.93 9.44 14.49
N THR A 243 1.41 10.64 14.74
CA THR A 243 1.52 11.28 16.05
C THR A 243 0.71 10.50 17.09
N GLN A 244 -0.55 10.20 16.77
CA GLN A 244 -1.44 9.41 17.62
C GLN A 244 -0.92 7.99 17.85
N ALA A 245 -0.27 7.38 16.86
CA ALA A 245 0.33 6.07 16.99
C ALA A 245 1.36 5.97 18.13
N VAL A 246 2.02 7.08 18.49
CA VAL A 246 2.97 7.14 19.61
C VAL A 246 2.28 7.63 20.88
N THR A 247 1.51 8.71 20.80
CA THR A 247 0.94 9.39 21.98
C THR A 247 -0.24 8.66 22.62
N SER A 248 -0.99 7.84 21.87
CA SER A 248 -2.14 7.09 22.38
C SER A 248 -1.79 6.02 23.43
N ASN A 249 -0.55 5.55 23.43
CA ASN A 249 -0.08 4.53 24.36
C ASN A 249 0.62 5.09 25.60
N LEU A 250 0.63 6.43 25.77
CA LEU A 250 1.26 7.10 26.90
C LEU A 250 0.19 7.54 27.91
N THR A 251 0.59 7.65 29.18
CA THR A 251 -0.24 8.12 30.31
C THR A 251 0.22 9.46 30.91
N GLY A 252 1.32 10.03 30.41
CA GLY A 252 1.91 11.30 30.86
C GLY A 252 1.51 12.55 30.05
N GLU A 253 2.33 13.61 30.11
CA GLU A 253 2.02 14.92 29.46
C GLU A 253 1.82 14.84 27.94
N LEU A 254 2.34 13.80 27.29
CA LEU A 254 2.18 13.57 25.86
C LEU A 254 1.03 12.62 25.52
N ALA A 255 0.27 12.14 26.50
CA ALA A 255 -0.83 11.19 26.33
C ALA A 255 -1.93 11.75 25.41
N GLY A 256 -2.30 10.96 24.40
CA GLY A 256 -3.42 11.23 23.49
C GLY A 256 -3.27 12.49 22.61
N LYS A 257 -2.10 13.13 22.59
CA LYS A 257 -1.91 14.36 21.83
C LYS A 257 -1.91 14.11 20.33
N ILE A 258 -2.68 14.92 19.61
CA ILE A 258 -2.83 14.89 18.16
C ILE A 258 -1.82 15.83 17.48
N SER A 259 -1.42 16.89 18.19
CA SER A 259 -0.38 17.85 17.80
C SER A 259 0.25 18.43 19.07
N ASP A 260 1.58 18.45 19.17
CA ASP A 260 2.32 19.08 20.26
C ASP A 260 3.68 19.57 19.77
N ARG A 261 4.14 20.73 20.24
CA ARG A 261 5.48 21.27 19.92
C ARG A 261 6.63 20.34 20.36
N ASN A 262 6.38 19.47 21.33
CA ASN A 262 7.33 18.52 21.91
C ASN A 262 7.32 17.16 21.19
N VAL A 263 6.46 16.98 20.17
CA VAL A 263 6.38 15.76 19.37
C VAL A 263 6.53 16.12 17.89
N HIS A 264 7.64 15.69 17.28
CA HIS A 264 7.87 15.89 15.84
C HIS A 264 7.97 14.55 15.11
N ILE A 265 7.00 14.21 14.27
CA ILE A 265 7.01 12.95 13.52
C ILE A 265 6.61 13.23 12.07
N GLY A 266 7.41 12.75 11.12
CA GLY A 266 7.07 12.87 9.70
C GLY A 266 8.21 12.52 8.75
N PRO A 267 7.91 12.48 7.44
CA PRO A 267 8.95 12.51 6.40
C PRO A 267 9.78 13.79 6.56
N SER A 268 11.10 13.65 6.45
CA SER A 268 12.06 14.72 6.69
C SER A 268 12.70 15.19 5.41
N ASP A 269 13.12 14.27 4.54
CA ASP A 269 13.80 14.61 3.29
C ASP A 269 13.72 13.48 2.26
N HIS A 270 14.04 13.81 1.00
CA HIS A 270 14.25 12.86 -0.09
C HIS A 270 15.75 12.78 -0.42
N VAL A 271 16.31 11.58 -0.31
CA VAL A 271 17.72 11.30 -0.63
C VAL A 271 17.73 10.16 -1.63
N GLU A 272 18.04 10.48 -2.89
CA GLU A 272 17.81 9.61 -4.05
C GLU A 272 18.61 8.30 -4.03
N TRP A 273 19.82 8.30 -3.47
CA TRP A 273 20.75 7.16 -3.46
C TRP A 273 20.64 6.28 -2.20
#